data_AF-A0A3R7QBQ9-F1
#
_entry.id   AF-A0A3R7QBQ9-F1
#
_cell.length_a   1.000
_cell.length_b   1.000
_cell.length_c   1.000
_cell.angle_alpha   90.00
_cell.angle_beta   90.00
_cell.angle_gamma   90.00
#
_symmetry.space_group_name_H-M   'P 1'
#
loop_
_entity.id
_entity.type
_entity.pdbx_description
1 polymer ?
#
loop_
_entity_poly.entity_id
_entity_poly.type
_entity_poly.pdbx_seq_one_letter_code
_entity_poly.pdbx_strand_id
1 'polypeptide(L)'
;MNGSRFNRTTLFDKIKESQPEVLQKVFAVKGDITMEGLGLSDEDEARLADEVNVLFHAAATINFTEPMRVAVNMNMLGTKRVVSLARKMRNLQALVHVSTAYGNCHLPEVYEELYPAPIDPGRLIQLTEWLDDKLLEDITPRLVEPRPNTYTFTKALAEHLLVNDGEGLPITIIRPSIVCGSWREPIPGWVDNLFAFTGLLVGMGKGVLRSLYVSNGIKLDFIPVDVPINLMIVSAWNTAVGRYKPESVPIYCCSTGTDQPLTIEELAEHLKKSVRKYPFNYPLWYPDGSAKNIKFLHQLHVYAVNIIPAYIADTIMRILGRKPIAVKLCNKMVKAVSALEYFMLRDWTFHTSKTNALWRSLSPADQDLYHFSVKDLDWDTYIQTYQKGCKQYIMKEELSTIPFAKKMMTRMHVLHRIVQLCLMYGVWCLLSTDTASAFYSACFNGASQLLSLTPAFVAAEEAAATGS
;
A
#
# COMPACT_ATOMS: atom_id res chain seq x y z
N MET A 1 -1.63 -19.31 21.85
CA MET A 1 -1.06 -17.96 21.60
C MET A 1 0.46 -17.86 21.79
N ASN A 2 1.13 -18.76 22.51
CA ASN A 2 2.60 -18.68 22.76
C ASN A 2 3.53 -18.83 21.53
N GLY A 3 2.98 -18.86 20.31
CA GLY A 3 3.73 -18.82 19.05
C GLY A 3 3.16 -17.88 17.99
N SER A 4 2.08 -17.12 18.28
CA SER A 4 1.43 -16.27 17.29
C SER A 4 2.20 -14.97 17.03
N ARG A 5 2.14 -14.47 15.79
CA ARG A 5 2.68 -13.16 15.36
C ARG A 5 2.24 -12.00 16.28
N PHE A 6 1.06 -12.15 16.89
CA PHE A 6 0.50 -11.28 17.93
C PHE A 6 1.42 -11.06 19.14
N ASN A 7 2.07 -12.10 19.68
CA ASN A 7 2.95 -11.95 20.85
C ASN A 7 4.29 -11.28 20.51
N ARG A 8 4.70 -11.33 19.24
CA ARG A 8 6.01 -10.83 18.77
C ARG A 8 5.97 -9.41 18.21
N THR A 9 4.80 -8.83 17.98
CA THR A 9 4.71 -7.45 17.47
C THR A 9 4.87 -6.46 18.61
N THR A 10 5.65 -5.41 18.36
CA THR A 10 5.90 -4.33 19.32
C THR A 10 4.70 -3.43 19.54
N LEU A 11 3.68 -3.55 18.68
CA LEU A 11 2.44 -2.78 18.76
C LEU A 11 1.73 -2.96 20.11
N PHE A 12 1.77 -4.18 20.64
CA PHE A 12 1.07 -4.55 21.87
C PHE A 12 1.97 -4.50 23.11
N ASP A 13 3.23 -4.07 22.99
CA ASP A 13 4.17 -4.08 24.12
C ASP A 13 3.68 -3.20 25.27
N LYS A 14 3.15 -2.02 24.98
CA LYS A 14 2.55 -1.14 25.99
C LYS A 14 1.44 -1.85 26.77
N ILE A 15 0.54 -2.57 26.09
CA ILE A 15 -0.55 -3.31 26.75
C ILE A 15 0.00 -4.49 27.56
N LYS A 16 1.00 -5.23 27.02
CA LYS A 16 1.64 -6.33 27.75
C LYS A 16 2.30 -5.86 29.05
N GLU A 17 2.88 -4.66 29.04
CA GLU A 17 3.55 -4.06 30.18
C GLU A 17 2.58 -3.43 31.17
N SER A 18 1.56 -2.69 30.71
CA SER A 18 0.67 -1.92 31.57
C SER A 18 -0.57 -2.70 32.04
N GLN A 19 -1.11 -3.59 31.20
CA GLN A 19 -2.41 -4.26 31.39
C GLN A 19 -2.43 -5.68 30.76
N PRO A 20 -1.54 -6.59 31.20
CA PRO A 20 -1.42 -7.93 30.60
C PRO A 20 -2.70 -8.76 30.69
N GLU A 21 -3.56 -8.51 31.69
CA GLU A 21 -4.84 -9.18 31.89
C GLU A 21 -5.83 -8.94 30.76
N VAL A 22 -5.72 -7.83 30.02
CA VAL A 22 -6.57 -7.55 28.85
C VAL A 22 -6.38 -8.61 27.77
N LEU A 23 -5.19 -9.22 27.68
CA LEU A 23 -4.92 -10.27 26.70
C LEU A 23 -5.69 -11.56 26.99
N GLN A 24 -6.19 -11.77 28.21
CA GLN A 24 -7.06 -12.90 28.54
C GLN A 24 -8.44 -12.79 27.89
N LYS A 25 -8.82 -11.59 27.43
CA LYS A 25 -10.07 -11.35 26.69
C LYS A 25 -9.96 -11.70 25.21
N VAL A 26 -8.76 -12.01 24.71
CA VAL A 26 -8.52 -12.33 23.30
C VAL A 26 -8.68 -13.82 23.10
N PHE A 27 -9.60 -14.24 22.24
CA PHE A 27 -9.80 -15.63 21.87
C PHE A 27 -9.52 -15.80 20.37
N ALA A 28 -8.55 -16.66 20.03
CA ALA A 28 -8.20 -16.92 18.65
C ALA A 28 -9.04 -18.08 18.10
N VAL A 29 -9.82 -17.79 17.07
CA VAL A 29 -10.62 -18.78 16.33
C VAL A 29 -9.94 -19.09 15.02
N LYS A 30 -9.83 -20.38 14.68
CA LYS A 30 -9.29 -20.80 13.38
C LYS A 30 -10.41 -20.72 12.34
N GLY A 31 -10.13 -20.08 11.21
CA GLY A 31 -11.05 -20.00 10.08
C GLY A 31 -10.36 -19.49 8.82
N ASP A 32 -11.04 -19.64 7.70
CA ASP A 32 -10.67 -19.12 6.39
C ASP A 32 -11.93 -18.64 5.67
N ILE A 33 -11.98 -17.34 5.38
CA ILE A 33 -13.12 -16.69 4.72
C ILE A 33 -13.39 -17.24 3.30
N THR A 34 -12.41 -17.91 2.70
CA THR A 34 -12.53 -18.53 1.38
C THR A 34 -13.19 -19.90 1.40
N MET A 35 -13.37 -20.50 2.59
CA MET A 35 -13.99 -21.82 2.78
C MET A 35 -15.46 -21.69 3.18
N GLU A 36 -16.28 -22.69 2.85
CA GLU A 36 -17.64 -22.79 3.38
C GLU A 36 -17.64 -22.81 4.91
N GLY A 37 -18.70 -22.25 5.53
CA GLY A 37 -18.76 -22.08 6.99
C GLY A 37 -17.62 -21.24 7.57
N LEU A 38 -16.91 -20.46 6.74
CA LEU A 38 -15.70 -19.72 7.11
C LEU A 38 -14.57 -20.64 7.62
N GLY A 39 -14.60 -21.93 7.28
CA GLY A 39 -13.65 -22.93 7.79
C GLY A 39 -13.67 -23.09 9.32
N LEU A 40 -14.77 -22.70 9.96
CA LEU A 40 -14.96 -22.81 11.41
C LEU A 40 -15.24 -24.26 11.81
N SER A 41 -14.92 -24.59 13.06
CA SER A 41 -15.46 -25.80 13.70
C SER A 41 -16.92 -25.55 14.09
N ASP A 42 -17.73 -26.61 14.19
CA ASP A 42 -19.12 -26.50 14.65
C ASP A 42 -19.22 -25.86 16.05
N GLU A 43 -18.24 -26.16 16.92
CA GLU A 43 -18.14 -25.59 18.27
C GLU A 43 -17.86 -24.07 18.23
N ASP A 44 -16.87 -23.64 17.45
CA ASP A 44 -16.56 -22.22 17.31
C ASP A 44 -17.69 -21.46 16.63
N GLU A 45 -18.34 -22.05 15.62
CA GLU A 45 -19.50 -21.44 14.96
C GLU A 45 -20.65 -21.24 15.95
N ALA A 46 -20.97 -22.26 16.75
CA ALA A 46 -22.00 -22.16 17.78
C ALA A 46 -21.66 -21.09 18.83
N ARG A 47 -20.40 -21.06 19.31
CA ARG A 47 -19.95 -20.03 20.26
C ARG A 47 -20.10 -18.63 19.67
N LEU A 48 -19.67 -18.42 18.42
CA LEU A 48 -19.79 -17.12 17.76
C LEU A 48 -21.25 -16.72 17.57
N ALA A 49 -22.14 -17.66 17.24
CA ALA A 49 -23.57 -17.41 17.11
C ALA A 49 -24.24 -17.01 18.44
N ASP A 50 -23.79 -17.55 19.56
CA ASP A 50 -24.37 -17.26 20.87
C ASP A 50 -23.78 -16.01 21.54
N GLU A 51 -22.48 -15.75 21.38
CA GLU A 51 -21.76 -14.76 22.19
C GLU A 51 -21.45 -13.43 21.48
N VAL A 52 -21.44 -13.37 20.14
CA VAL A 52 -21.00 -12.15 19.42
C VAL A 52 -22.09 -11.09 19.41
N ASN A 53 -21.75 -9.90 19.93
CA ASN A 53 -22.60 -8.70 19.85
C ASN A 53 -22.20 -7.73 18.74
N VAL A 54 -20.90 -7.64 18.41
CA VAL A 54 -20.39 -6.70 17.41
C VAL A 54 -19.42 -7.43 16.51
N LEU A 55 -19.64 -7.33 15.20
CA LEU A 55 -18.83 -8.00 14.18
C LEU A 55 -18.15 -6.95 13.29
N PHE A 56 -16.82 -6.94 13.29
CA PHE A 56 -16.02 -6.14 12.37
C PHE A 56 -15.50 -7.03 11.22
N HIS A 57 -16.07 -6.87 10.03
CA HIS A 57 -15.64 -7.57 8.82
C HIS A 57 -14.61 -6.74 8.03
N ALA A 58 -13.33 -7.00 8.29
CA ALA A 58 -12.20 -6.37 7.61
C ALA A 58 -11.42 -7.33 6.69
N ALA A 59 -11.83 -8.58 6.57
CA ALA A 59 -11.13 -9.58 5.77
C ALA A 59 -11.35 -9.35 4.27
N ALA A 60 -10.26 -9.22 3.51
CA ALA A 60 -10.28 -9.01 2.07
C ALA A 60 -8.90 -9.26 1.47
N THR A 61 -8.86 -9.52 0.16
CA THR A 61 -7.63 -9.28 -0.60
C THR A 61 -7.58 -7.81 -1.00
N ILE A 62 -6.40 -7.20 -0.83
CA ILE A 62 -6.11 -5.80 -1.18
C ILE A 62 -5.12 -5.69 -2.34
N ASN A 63 -4.78 -6.81 -2.98
CA ASN A 63 -3.84 -6.84 -4.08
C ASN A 63 -4.56 -6.50 -5.40
N PHE A 64 -4.09 -5.46 -6.08
CA PHE A 64 -4.68 -4.94 -7.32
C PHE A 64 -4.46 -5.86 -8.55
N THR A 65 -3.68 -6.92 -8.39
CA THR A 65 -3.34 -7.87 -9.45
C THR A 65 -3.85 -9.28 -9.19
N GLU A 66 -4.76 -9.46 -8.22
CA GLU A 66 -5.36 -10.77 -7.99
C GLU A 66 -6.20 -11.23 -9.19
N PRO A 67 -6.12 -12.54 -9.55
CA PRO A 67 -7.04 -13.14 -10.49
C PRO A 67 -8.49 -12.95 -10.05
N MET A 68 -9.39 -12.78 -11.03
CA MET A 68 -10.80 -12.49 -10.77
C MET A 68 -11.45 -13.51 -9.83
N ARG A 69 -11.22 -14.81 -10.06
CA ARG A 69 -11.77 -15.89 -9.20
C ARG A 69 -11.36 -15.73 -7.74
N VAL A 70 -10.08 -15.43 -7.49
CA VAL A 70 -9.54 -15.24 -6.13
C VAL A 70 -10.18 -14.03 -5.48
N ALA A 71 -10.26 -12.91 -6.21
CA ALA A 71 -10.88 -11.68 -5.72
C ALA A 71 -12.38 -11.88 -5.41
N VAL A 72 -13.12 -12.58 -6.27
CA VAL A 72 -14.55 -12.91 -6.05
C VAL A 72 -14.71 -13.84 -4.84
N ASN A 73 -13.90 -14.90 -4.73
CA ASN A 73 -14.04 -15.82 -3.59
C ASN A 73 -13.75 -15.13 -2.25
N MET A 74 -12.73 -14.27 -2.20
CA MET A 74 -12.33 -13.62 -0.95
C MET A 74 -13.21 -12.41 -0.60
N ASN A 75 -13.44 -11.49 -1.54
CA ASN A 75 -14.13 -10.23 -1.24
C ASN A 75 -15.67 -10.36 -1.33
N MET A 76 -16.19 -11.19 -2.23
CA MET A 76 -17.63 -11.33 -2.46
C MET A 76 -18.21 -12.53 -1.72
N LEU A 77 -17.81 -13.76 -2.09
CA LEU A 77 -18.31 -14.97 -1.43
C LEU A 77 -17.94 -15.00 0.04
N GLY A 78 -16.74 -14.52 0.39
CA GLY A 78 -16.34 -14.30 1.77
C GLY A 78 -17.31 -13.43 2.56
N THR A 79 -17.74 -12.31 1.98
CA THR A 79 -18.74 -11.43 2.59
C THR A 79 -20.11 -12.13 2.73
N LYS A 80 -20.53 -12.90 1.73
CA LYS A 80 -21.77 -13.71 1.79
C LYS A 80 -21.73 -14.74 2.92
N ARG A 81 -20.59 -15.39 3.14
CA ARG A 81 -20.38 -16.35 4.25
C ARG A 81 -20.40 -15.65 5.60
N VAL A 82 -19.80 -14.47 5.72
CA VAL A 82 -19.85 -13.64 6.93
C VAL A 82 -21.29 -13.22 7.25
N VAL A 83 -22.06 -12.79 6.25
CA VAL A 83 -23.50 -12.49 6.40
C VAL A 83 -24.27 -13.73 6.86
N SER A 84 -23.96 -14.91 6.30
CA SER A 84 -24.59 -16.17 6.68
C SER A 84 -24.34 -16.53 8.15
N LEU A 85 -23.11 -16.31 8.65
CA LEU A 85 -22.79 -16.46 10.06
C LEU A 85 -23.51 -15.40 10.91
N ALA A 86 -23.49 -14.13 10.48
CA ALA A 86 -24.12 -13.03 11.19
C ALA A 86 -25.63 -13.24 11.39
N ARG A 87 -26.32 -13.88 10.44
CA ARG A 87 -27.73 -14.27 10.58
C ARG A 87 -27.97 -15.29 11.70
N LYS A 88 -26.97 -16.09 12.07
CA LYS A 88 -27.05 -17.04 13.18
C LYS A 88 -26.76 -16.37 14.53
N MET A 89 -26.18 -15.17 14.53
CA MET A 89 -25.80 -14.46 15.75
C MET A 89 -27.02 -13.89 16.47
N ARG A 90 -27.35 -14.43 17.64
CA ARG A 90 -28.58 -14.12 18.38
C ARG A 90 -28.58 -12.74 19.01
N ASN A 91 -27.39 -12.23 19.34
CA ASN A 91 -27.20 -11.00 20.11
C ASN A 91 -26.54 -9.88 19.29
N LEU A 92 -26.49 -10.01 17.96
CA LEU A 92 -25.80 -9.08 17.08
C LEU A 92 -26.46 -7.69 17.10
N GLN A 93 -25.68 -6.69 17.50
CA GLN A 93 -26.05 -5.28 17.58
C GLN A 93 -25.45 -4.44 16.45
N ALA A 94 -24.31 -4.87 15.88
CA ALA A 94 -23.67 -4.17 14.78
C ALA A 94 -22.78 -5.09 13.93
N LEU A 95 -22.90 -4.97 12.61
CA LEU A 95 -22.01 -5.55 11.61
C LEU A 95 -21.34 -4.41 10.83
N VAL A 96 -20.07 -4.15 11.12
CA VAL A 96 -19.27 -3.13 10.44
C VAL A 96 -18.47 -3.77 9.31
N HIS A 97 -18.74 -3.40 8.07
CA HIS A 97 -17.99 -3.86 6.92
C HIS A 97 -16.97 -2.81 6.44
N VAL A 98 -15.73 -3.25 6.22
CA VAL A 98 -14.68 -2.39 5.67
C VAL A 98 -14.64 -2.55 4.14
N SER A 99 -15.10 -1.53 3.44
CA SER A 99 -14.98 -1.37 1.99
C SER A 99 -13.80 -0.46 1.65
N THR A 100 -13.91 0.38 0.62
CA THR A 100 -12.90 1.36 0.24
C THR A 100 -13.55 2.53 -0.52
N ALA A 101 -13.03 3.74 -0.30
CA ALA A 101 -13.46 4.94 -1.02
C ALA A 101 -13.27 4.77 -2.55
N TYR A 102 -12.27 3.98 -2.95
CA TYR A 102 -11.95 3.72 -4.36
C TYR A 102 -12.85 2.67 -5.03
N GLY A 103 -13.84 2.09 -4.35
CA GLY A 103 -14.78 1.15 -4.95
C GLY A 103 -15.55 1.78 -6.13
N ASN A 104 -15.74 3.11 -6.08
CA ASN A 104 -16.40 3.90 -7.10
C ASN A 104 -15.46 4.89 -7.80
N CYS A 105 -14.15 4.58 -7.87
CA CYS A 105 -13.12 5.45 -8.48
C CYS A 105 -13.25 5.72 -9.98
N HIS A 106 -14.28 5.21 -10.65
CA HIS A 106 -14.65 5.59 -12.01
C HIS A 106 -15.43 6.92 -12.06
N LEU A 107 -15.97 7.35 -10.92
CA LEU A 107 -16.60 8.64 -10.72
C LEU A 107 -15.59 9.63 -10.12
N PRO A 108 -15.61 10.91 -10.51
CA PRO A 108 -14.74 11.93 -9.91
C PRO A 108 -15.21 12.35 -8.51
N GLU A 109 -16.51 12.28 -8.25
CA GLU A 109 -17.12 12.60 -6.95
C GLU A 109 -17.79 11.34 -6.39
N VAL A 110 -17.48 11.03 -5.13
CA VAL A 110 -17.97 9.84 -4.45
C VAL A 110 -18.63 10.25 -3.13
N TYR A 111 -19.93 9.96 -3.02
CA TYR A 111 -20.78 10.25 -1.88
C TYR A 111 -20.97 9.03 -0.96
N GLU A 112 -21.47 9.30 0.23
CA GLU A 112 -21.77 8.31 1.26
C GLU A 112 -23.11 7.60 1.01
N GLU A 113 -23.24 7.00 -0.17
CA GLU A 113 -24.42 6.26 -0.63
C GLU A 113 -24.04 4.96 -1.34
N LEU A 114 -25.00 4.05 -1.48
CA LEU A 114 -24.83 2.82 -2.23
C LEU A 114 -25.03 3.13 -3.72
N TYR A 115 -23.95 3.04 -4.48
CA TYR A 115 -23.98 3.20 -5.93
C TYR A 115 -24.60 1.96 -6.59
N PRO A 116 -25.14 2.03 -7.82
CA PRO A 116 -25.62 0.84 -8.52
C PRO A 116 -24.51 -0.18 -8.81
N ALA A 117 -24.87 -1.46 -8.78
CA ALA A 117 -23.93 -2.55 -9.04
C ALA A 117 -23.51 -2.50 -10.52
N PRO A 118 -22.21 -2.59 -10.85
CA PRO A 118 -21.77 -2.57 -12.24
C PRO A 118 -22.24 -3.81 -13.03
N ILE A 119 -22.45 -4.91 -12.33
CA ILE A 119 -23.04 -6.15 -12.84
C ILE A 119 -23.82 -6.79 -11.69
N ASP A 120 -24.82 -7.61 -12.00
CA ASP A 120 -25.44 -8.48 -11.01
C ASP A 120 -24.37 -9.36 -10.31
N PRO A 121 -24.22 -9.28 -8.98
CA PRO A 121 -23.20 -10.04 -8.25
C PRO A 121 -23.31 -11.55 -8.45
N GLY A 122 -24.54 -12.08 -8.56
CA GLY A 122 -24.80 -13.51 -8.77
C GLY A 122 -24.28 -13.99 -10.12
N ARG A 123 -24.49 -13.21 -11.19
CA ARG A 123 -23.94 -13.50 -12.52
C ARG A 123 -22.42 -13.55 -12.54
N LEU A 124 -21.75 -12.64 -11.82
CA LEU A 124 -20.28 -12.68 -11.74
C LEU A 124 -19.78 -13.93 -11.00
N ILE A 125 -20.46 -14.32 -9.91
CA ILE A 125 -20.14 -15.55 -9.18
C ILE A 125 -20.25 -16.76 -10.12
N GLN A 126 -21.39 -16.91 -10.80
CA GLN A 126 -21.58 -17.99 -11.78
C GLN A 126 -20.53 -17.95 -12.89
N LEU A 127 -20.23 -16.76 -13.42
CA LEU A 127 -19.20 -16.62 -14.44
C LEU A 127 -17.83 -17.12 -13.97
N THR A 128 -17.47 -16.86 -12.71
CA THR A 128 -16.23 -17.44 -12.17
C THR A 128 -16.35 -18.95 -12.03
N GLU A 129 -17.44 -19.52 -11.52
CA GLU A 129 -17.63 -20.97 -11.40
C GLU A 129 -17.51 -21.75 -12.72
N TRP A 130 -18.01 -21.18 -13.83
CA TRP A 130 -18.13 -21.88 -15.11
C TRP A 130 -16.93 -21.72 -16.05
N LEU A 131 -16.25 -20.57 -16.03
CA LEU A 131 -15.12 -20.30 -16.92
C LEU A 131 -13.81 -20.81 -16.31
N ASP A 132 -12.87 -21.27 -17.14
CA ASP A 132 -11.51 -21.55 -16.70
C ASP A 132 -10.72 -20.26 -16.41
N ASP A 133 -9.63 -20.38 -15.66
CA ASP A 133 -8.85 -19.23 -15.19
C ASP A 133 -8.24 -18.41 -16.32
N LYS A 134 -7.83 -19.05 -17.42
CA LYS A 134 -7.23 -18.34 -18.55
C LYS A 134 -8.27 -17.49 -19.27
N LEU A 135 -9.44 -18.07 -19.55
CA LEU A 135 -10.52 -17.33 -20.19
C LEU A 135 -11.03 -16.18 -19.30
N LEU A 136 -11.09 -16.39 -17.98
CA LEU A 136 -11.39 -15.32 -17.02
C LEU A 136 -10.37 -14.19 -17.07
N GLU A 137 -9.08 -14.51 -17.08
CA GLU A 137 -8.00 -13.53 -17.19
C GLU A 137 -8.11 -12.71 -18.49
N ASP A 138 -8.42 -13.37 -19.61
CA ASP A 138 -8.55 -12.72 -20.92
C ASP A 138 -9.74 -11.73 -20.97
N ILE A 139 -10.87 -12.03 -20.30
CA ILE A 139 -12.05 -11.15 -20.28
C ILE A 139 -12.04 -10.14 -19.11
N THR A 140 -11.24 -10.38 -18.06
CA THR A 140 -11.19 -9.55 -16.85
C THR A 140 -11.00 -8.06 -17.15
N PRO A 141 -10.08 -7.63 -18.03
CA PRO A 141 -9.89 -6.22 -18.35
C PRO A 141 -11.18 -5.53 -18.80
N ARG A 142 -12.01 -6.19 -19.61
CA ARG A 142 -13.30 -5.66 -20.07
C ARG A 142 -14.38 -5.72 -18.99
N LEU A 143 -14.35 -6.72 -18.12
CA LEU A 143 -15.34 -6.86 -17.04
C LEU A 143 -15.18 -5.80 -15.95
N VAL A 144 -13.94 -5.43 -15.63
CA VAL A 144 -13.69 -4.45 -14.56
C VAL A 144 -13.88 -3.01 -15.01
N GLU A 145 -13.83 -2.73 -16.31
CA GLU A 145 -14.06 -1.39 -16.87
C GLU A 145 -15.41 -0.81 -16.39
N PRO A 146 -15.48 0.50 -16.06
CA PRO A 146 -14.43 1.52 -16.17
C PRO A 146 -13.42 1.56 -14.99
N ARG A 147 -13.43 0.58 -14.08
CA ARG A 147 -12.51 0.54 -12.94
C ARG A 147 -11.14 -0.05 -13.33
N PRO A 148 -10.07 0.28 -12.60
CA PRO A 148 -8.71 -0.12 -12.99
C PRO A 148 -8.33 -1.56 -12.67
N ASN A 149 -9.02 -2.22 -11.73
CA ASN A 149 -8.59 -3.51 -11.20
C ASN A 149 -9.71 -4.31 -10.53
N THR A 150 -9.44 -5.60 -10.30
CA THR A 150 -10.34 -6.55 -9.64
C THR A 150 -10.65 -6.17 -8.19
N TYR A 151 -9.73 -5.53 -7.48
CA TYR A 151 -9.93 -5.09 -6.10
C TYR A 151 -11.07 -4.07 -5.97
N THR A 152 -10.98 -2.95 -6.69
CA THR A 152 -12.00 -1.88 -6.66
C THR A 152 -13.35 -2.39 -7.17
N PHE A 153 -13.33 -3.25 -8.18
CA PHE A 153 -14.54 -3.88 -8.73
C PHE A 153 -15.24 -4.81 -7.73
N THR A 154 -14.50 -5.75 -7.13
CA THR A 154 -15.09 -6.72 -6.19
C THR A 154 -15.49 -6.10 -4.85
N LYS A 155 -14.80 -5.06 -4.38
CA LYS A 155 -15.22 -4.28 -3.21
C LYS A 155 -16.55 -3.57 -3.43
N ALA A 156 -16.76 -2.95 -4.60
CA ALA A 156 -18.04 -2.34 -4.94
C ALA A 156 -19.17 -3.37 -4.97
N LEU A 157 -18.95 -4.54 -5.59
CA LEU A 157 -19.94 -5.62 -5.63
C LEU A 157 -20.21 -6.26 -4.26
N ALA A 158 -19.20 -6.33 -3.38
CA ALA A 158 -19.35 -6.84 -2.04
C ALA A 158 -20.31 -5.99 -1.19
N GLU A 159 -20.34 -4.67 -1.39
CA GLU A 159 -21.33 -3.80 -0.73
C GLU A 159 -22.77 -4.16 -1.12
N HIS A 160 -23.01 -4.46 -2.40
CA HIS A 160 -24.35 -4.90 -2.84
C HIS A 160 -24.75 -6.24 -2.25
N LEU A 161 -23.84 -7.21 -2.25
CA LEU A 161 -24.10 -8.51 -1.62
C LEU A 161 -24.38 -8.34 -0.13
N LEU A 162 -23.62 -7.48 0.56
CA LEU A 162 -23.81 -7.19 1.96
C LEU A 162 -25.19 -6.58 2.24
N VAL A 163 -25.60 -5.56 1.47
CA VAL A 163 -26.89 -4.88 1.66
C VAL A 163 -28.06 -5.80 1.32
N ASN A 164 -27.98 -6.55 0.22
CA ASN A 164 -29.07 -7.41 -0.23
C ASN A 164 -29.18 -8.67 0.64
N ASP A 165 -28.10 -9.43 0.80
CA ASP A 165 -28.13 -10.69 1.55
C ASP A 165 -28.21 -10.45 3.07
N GLY A 166 -27.81 -9.25 3.52
CA GLY A 166 -27.82 -8.83 4.92
C GLY A 166 -29.09 -8.11 5.36
N GLU A 167 -30.15 -8.13 4.55
CA GLU A 167 -31.44 -7.54 4.91
C GLU A 167 -31.89 -7.97 6.33
N GLY A 168 -32.20 -6.98 7.17
CA GLY A 168 -32.59 -7.17 8.57
C GLY A 168 -31.43 -7.20 9.58
N LEU A 169 -30.16 -7.27 9.13
CA LEU A 169 -29.00 -7.20 10.01
C LEU A 169 -28.57 -5.74 10.28
N PRO A 170 -28.04 -5.41 11.47
CA PRO A 170 -27.62 -4.06 11.81
C PRO A 170 -26.29 -3.69 11.14
N ILE A 171 -26.31 -3.38 9.84
CA ILE A 171 -25.11 -3.19 9.02
C ILE A 171 -24.69 -1.72 8.95
N THR A 172 -23.39 -1.47 8.92
CA THR A 172 -22.76 -0.20 8.51
C THR A 172 -21.54 -0.46 7.64
N ILE A 173 -21.25 0.41 6.68
CA ILE A 173 -20.13 0.29 5.74
C ILE A 173 -19.16 1.45 5.93
N ILE A 174 -17.88 1.14 6.11
CA ILE A 174 -16.80 2.12 6.20
C ILE A 174 -15.96 2.06 4.92
N ARG A 175 -15.78 3.19 4.25
CA ARG A 175 -15.00 3.36 3.02
C ARG A 175 -13.74 4.20 3.31
N PRO A 176 -12.66 3.60 3.82
CA PRO A 176 -11.38 4.30 3.94
C PRO A 176 -10.75 4.58 2.57
N SER A 177 -10.02 5.69 2.48
CA SER A 177 -9.10 5.97 1.37
C SER A 177 -7.78 5.18 1.53
N ILE A 178 -6.63 5.73 1.11
CA ILE A 178 -5.35 5.01 1.19
C ILE A 178 -4.88 4.99 2.64
N VAL A 179 -5.04 3.84 3.30
CA VAL A 179 -4.64 3.67 4.70
C VAL A 179 -3.11 3.68 4.83
N CYS A 180 -2.62 4.56 5.70
CA CYS A 180 -1.19 4.78 5.98
C CYS A 180 -0.87 4.50 7.45
N GLY A 181 0.39 4.73 7.86
CA GLY A 181 0.81 4.52 9.24
C GLY A 181 -0.01 5.35 10.24
N SER A 182 -0.05 4.91 11.49
CA SER A 182 -0.82 5.58 12.55
C SER A 182 -0.39 7.02 12.76
N TRP A 183 -1.34 7.89 13.06
CA TRP A 183 -1.09 9.28 13.40
C TRP A 183 -0.84 9.47 14.89
N ARG A 184 -1.75 8.93 15.73
CA ARG A 184 -1.72 9.07 17.19
C ARG A 184 -1.57 7.72 17.86
N GLU A 185 -2.46 6.78 17.55
CA GLU A 185 -2.61 5.56 18.32
C GLU A 185 -2.30 4.29 17.52
N PRO A 186 -1.87 3.21 18.20
CA PRO A 186 -1.39 3.18 19.58
C PRO A 186 0.04 3.74 19.73
N ILE A 187 0.78 3.88 18.61
CA ILE A 187 2.12 4.46 18.54
C ILE A 187 2.21 5.28 17.26
N PRO A 188 2.56 6.58 17.28
CA PRO A 188 2.68 7.39 16.06
C PRO A 188 3.70 6.83 15.06
N GLY A 189 3.30 6.78 13.78
CA GLY A 189 4.10 6.30 12.66
C GLY A 189 4.19 4.78 12.52
N TRP A 190 3.50 4.01 13.35
CA TRP A 190 3.50 2.55 13.26
C TRP A 190 2.89 2.07 11.94
N VAL A 191 3.56 1.11 11.31
CA VAL A 191 3.16 0.46 10.05
C VAL A 191 3.87 -0.89 9.93
N ASP A 192 3.19 -1.90 9.37
CA ASP A 192 3.70 -3.28 9.36
C ASP A 192 3.83 -3.92 7.96
N ASN A 193 3.45 -3.19 6.91
CA ASN A 193 3.43 -3.69 5.54
C ASN A 193 3.94 -2.66 4.53
N LEU A 194 4.38 -3.16 3.37
CA LEU A 194 4.88 -2.38 2.24
C LEU A 194 3.80 -2.09 1.18
N PHE A 195 2.52 -2.28 1.51
CA PHE A 195 1.45 -2.10 0.53
C PHE A 195 1.23 -0.61 0.21
N ALA A 196 0.72 -0.37 -1.00
CA ALA A 196 0.37 0.95 -1.50
C ALA A 196 1.46 2.02 -1.25
N PHE A 197 1.14 3.03 -0.45
CA PHE A 197 1.99 4.21 -0.25
C PHE A 197 3.26 3.92 0.55
N THR A 198 3.25 2.99 1.51
CA THR A 198 4.47 2.61 2.27
C THR A 198 5.57 2.11 1.32
N GLY A 199 5.20 1.28 0.35
CA GLY A 199 6.13 0.75 -0.65
C GLY A 199 6.73 1.83 -1.54
N LEU A 200 5.92 2.80 -1.96
CA LEU A 200 6.37 3.97 -2.73
C LEU A 200 7.35 4.82 -1.91
N LEU A 201 7.01 5.14 -0.66
CA LEU A 201 7.83 5.95 0.24
C LEU A 201 9.21 5.29 0.49
N VAL A 202 9.22 3.99 0.81
CA VAL A 202 10.47 3.23 1.00
C VAL A 202 11.27 3.15 -0.30
N GLY A 203 10.61 2.86 -1.43
CA GLY A 203 11.24 2.79 -2.74
C GLY A 203 11.91 4.09 -3.16
N MET A 204 11.23 5.22 -2.96
CA MET A 204 11.78 6.56 -3.23
C MET A 204 12.91 6.90 -2.27
N GLY A 205 12.71 6.68 -0.96
CA GLY A 205 13.71 7.01 0.06
C GLY A 205 15.00 6.19 -0.04
N LYS A 206 14.95 4.96 -0.56
CA LYS A 206 16.15 4.16 -0.87
C LYS A 206 16.77 4.47 -2.24
N GLY A 207 16.18 5.36 -3.02
CA GLY A 207 16.63 5.69 -4.38
C GLY A 207 16.42 4.57 -5.40
N VAL A 208 15.57 3.57 -5.09
CA VAL A 208 15.18 2.51 -6.02
C VAL A 208 14.18 3.06 -7.04
N LEU A 209 13.15 3.76 -6.55
CA LEU A 209 12.14 4.42 -7.35
C LEU A 209 12.56 5.86 -7.62
N ARG A 210 12.87 6.18 -8.89
CA ARG A 210 13.44 7.47 -9.29
C ARG A 210 12.56 8.28 -10.24
N SER A 211 11.47 7.71 -10.72
CA SER A 211 10.48 8.43 -11.53
C SER A 211 9.08 7.92 -11.28
N LEU A 212 8.11 8.83 -11.28
CA LEU A 212 6.67 8.54 -11.26
C LEU A 212 5.99 9.28 -12.41
N TYR A 213 5.02 8.62 -13.05
CA TYR A 213 4.13 9.25 -14.02
C TYR A 213 2.86 9.70 -13.31
N VAL A 214 2.69 11.02 -13.20
CA VAL A 214 1.65 11.65 -12.40
C VAL A 214 1.07 12.85 -13.14
N SER A 215 -0.21 13.17 -12.93
CA SER A 215 -0.77 14.43 -13.41
C SER A 215 -0.44 15.56 -12.43
N ASN A 216 -0.30 16.78 -12.94
CA ASN A 216 -0.03 17.95 -12.09
C ASN A 216 -1.29 18.33 -11.30
N GLY A 217 -1.10 18.79 -10.07
CA GLY A 217 -2.19 19.33 -9.23
C GLY A 217 -3.23 18.32 -8.77
N ILE A 218 -2.98 17.02 -8.91
CA ILE A 218 -3.87 16.00 -8.35
C ILE A 218 -3.76 15.98 -6.82
N LYS A 219 -4.88 15.72 -6.16
CA LYS A 219 -4.91 15.49 -4.71
C LYS A 219 -4.80 14.00 -4.45
N LEU A 220 -3.93 13.62 -3.53
CA LEU A 220 -3.82 12.25 -3.04
C LEU A 220 -4.51 12.15 -1.69
N ASP A 221 -5.36 11.14 -1.54
CA ASP A 221 -6.13 10.94 -0.32
C ASP A 221 -5.54 9.80 0.52
N PHE A 222 -4.87 10.19 1.61
CA PHE A 222 -4.27 9.28 2.59
C PHE A 222 -4.99 9.41 3.92
N ILE A 223 -5.25 8.29 4.57
CA ILE A 223 -5.88 8.27 5.89
C ILE A 223 -5.01 7.49 6.89
N PRO A 224 -4.61 8.08 8.02
CA PRO A 224 -3.88 7.34 9.06
C PRO A 224 -4.73 6.19 9.63
N VAL A 225 -4.16 5.00 9.85
CA VAL A 225 -4.91 3.77 10.21
C VAL A 225 -5.77 3.86 11.47
N ASP A 226 -5.39 4.69 12.44
CA ASP A 226 -6.13 4.92 13.68
C ASP A 226 -7.45 5.66 13.44
N VAL A 227 -7.52 6.51 12.42
CA VAL A 227 -8.74 7.27 12.07
C VAL A 227 -9.90 6.36 11.64
N PRO A 228 -9.78 5.48 10.62
CA PRO A 228 -10.85 4.57 10.26
C PRO A 228 -11.13 3.53 11.35
N ILE A 229 -10.15 3.14 12.18
CA ILE A 229 -10.39 2.24 13.33
C ILE A 229 -11.32 2.92 14.35
N ASN A 230 -11.05 4.16 14.73
CA ASN A 230 -11.90 4.91 15.65
C ASN A 230 -13.29 5.16 15.06
N LEU A 231 -13.37 5.47 13.76
CA LEU A 231 -14.65 5.55 13.05
C LEU A 231 -15.40 4.21 13.05
N MET A 232 -14.72 3.08 12.86
CA MET A 232 -15.33 1.75 12.92
C MET A 232 -15.97 1.51 14.29
N ILE A 233 -15.24 1.77 15.38
CA ILE A 233 -15.74 1.60 16.76
C ILE A 233 -16.98 2.47 16.99
N VAL A 234 -16.89 3.76 16.65
CA VAL A 234 -18.00 4.71 16.85
C VAL A 234 -19.19 4.38 15.95
N SER A 235 -18.95 3.91 14.72
CA SER A 235 -20.01 3.48 13.81
C SER A 235 -20.73 2.23 14.33
N ALA A 236 -20.01 1.29 14.97
CA ALA A 236 -20.62 0.11 15.60
C ALA A 236 -21.54 0.54 16.73
N TRP A 237 -21.07 1.42 17.61
CA TRP A 237 -21.89 1.99 18.68
C TRP A 237 -23.13 2.71 18.14
N ASN A 238 -22.97 3.62 17.17
CA ASN A 238 -24.08 4.37 16.59
C ASN A 238 -25.11 3.46 15.88
N THR A 239 -24.64 2.35 15.30
CA THR A 239 -25.51 1.33 14.71
C THR A 239 -26.32 0.61 15.78
N ALA A 240 -25.68 0.21 16.88
CA ALA A 240 -26.31 -0.50 18.00
C ALA A 240 -27.34 0.34 18.77
N VAL A 241 -27.07 1.63 19.02
CA VAL A 241 -27.88 2.45 19.96
C VAL A 241 -29.06 3.21 19.33
N GLY A 242 -29.40 2.95 18.06
CA GLY A 242 -30.68 3.41 17.52
C GLY A 242 -30.64 4.46 16.41
N ARG A 243 -29.74 4.27 15.42
CA ARG A 243 -29.86 4.93 14.10
C ARG A 243 -29.86 3.97 12.91
N TYR A 244 -29.83 2.65 13.14
CA TYR A 244 -30.04 1.70 12.05
C TYR A 244 -31.49 1.78 11.57
N LYS A 245 -31.68 2.20 10.32
CA LYS A 245 -32.95 2.05 9.61
C LYS A 245 -32.75 0.96 8.56
N PRO A 246 -33.56 -0.11 8.56
CA PRO A 246 -33.47 -1.16 7.54
C PRO A 246 -33.54 -0.61 6.11
N GLU A 247 -34.23 0.52 5.94
CA GLU A 247 -34.43 1.23 4.67
C GLU A 247 -33.14 1.90 4.13
N SER A 248 -32.11 2.09 4.95
CA SER A 248 -30.86 2.72 4.52
C SER A 248 -29.65 2.30 5.38
N VAL A 249 -28.82 1.41 4.85
CA VAL A 249 -27.54 1.05 5.47
C VAL A 249 -26.63 2.28 5.54
N PRO A 250 -26.16 2.70 6.75
CA PRO A 250 -25.21 3.79 6.89
C PRO A 250 -23.90 3.47 6.16
N ILE A 251 -23.42 4.43 5.38
CA ILE A 251 -22.13 4.38 4.67
C ILE A 251 -21.35 5.60 5.10
N TYR A 252 -20.09 5.41 5.48
CA TYR A 252 -19.19 6.45 5.94
C TYR A 252 -17.90 6.46 5.12
N CYS A 253 -17.60 7.56 4.45
CA CYS A 253 -16.34 7.75 3.73
C CYS A 253 -15.31 8.32 4.70
N CYS A 254 -14.16 7.66 4.81
CA CYS A 254 -13.08 8.04 5.71
C CYS A 254 -11.87 8.47 4.88
N SER A 255 -11.75 9.78 4.67
CA SER A 255 -10.85 10.38 3.69
C SER A 255 -10.42 11.77 4.15
N THR A 256 -9.25 12.22 3.71
CA THR A 256 -8.74 13.57 4.05
C THR A 256 -9.05 14.62 3.00
N GLY A 257 -9.31 14.24 1.74
CA GLY A 257 -9.26 15.15 0.59
C GLY A 257 -10.22 16.34 0.62
N THR A 258 -11.31 16.25 1.38
CA THR A 258 -12.27 17.35 1.54
C THR A 258 -11.88 18.33 2.67
N ASP A 259 -11.26 17.83 3.74
CA ASP A 259 -10.96 18.61 4.95
C ASP A 259 -9.48 19.04 5.04
N GLN A 260 -8.56 18.21 4.52
CA GLN A 260 -7.10 18.38 4.49
C GLN A 260 -6.54 17.84 3.16
N PRO A 261 -6.78 18.52 2.03
CA PRO A 261 -6.23 18.11 0.73
C PRO A 261 -4.70 18.12 0.75
N LEU A 262 -4.09 17.15 0.08
CA LEU A 262 -2.64 17.08 -0.10
C LEU A 262 -2.35 16.91 -1.59
N THR A 263 -1.73 17.93 -2.20
CA THR A 263 -1.30 17.84 -3.60
C THR A 263 -0.05 16.97 -3.73
N ILE A 264 0.20 16.46 -4.93
CA ILE A 264 1.38 15.64 -5.17
C ILE A 264 2.68 16.43 -5.05
N GLU A 265 2.64 17.73 -5.38
CA GLU A 265 3.76 18.65 -5.24
C GLU A 265 4.11 18.86 -3.76
N GLU A 266 3.11 19.18 -2.91
CA GLU A 266 3.29 19.31 -1.46
C GLU A 266 3.80 18.01 -0.84
N LEU A 267 3.21 16.87 -1.22
CA LEU A 267 3.66 15.55 -0.78
C LEU A 267 5.15 15.33 -1.12
N ALA A 268 5.57 15.66 -2.35
CA ALA A 268 6.95 15.49 -2.77
C ALA A 268 7.92 16.36 -1.94
N GLU A 269 7.52 17.57 -1.55
CA GLU A 269 8.31 18.44 -0.68
C GLU A 269 8.45 17.87 0.74
N HIS A 270 7.32 17.47 1.35
CA HIS A 270 7.32 16.83 2.67
C HIS A 270 8.16 15.55 2.68
N LEU A 271 8.04 14.70 1.65
CA LEU A 271 8.83 13.47 1.53
C LEU A 271 10.33 13.76 1.42
N LYS A 272 10.74 14.74 0.59
CA LYS A 272 12.15 15.14 0.47
C LYS A 272 12.73 15.61 1.80
N LYS A 273 11.99 16.46 2.53
CA LYS A 273 12.39 16.93 3.87
C LYS A 273 12.49 15.77 4.86
N SER A 274 11.50 14.88 4.84
CA SER A 274 11.40 13.74 5.73
C SER A 274 12.53 12.71 5.51
N VAL A 275 12.82 12.33 4.26
CA VAL A 275 13.93 11.41 3.92
C VAL A 275 15.29 11.99 4.32
N ARG A 276 15.49 13.31 4.18
CA ARG A 276 16.72 13.98 4.64
C ARG A 276 16.88 13.95 6.16
N LYS A 277 15.77 14.06 6.90
CA LYS A 277 15.75 14.02 8.37
C LYS A 277 15.94 12.59 8.90
N TYR A 278 15.23 11.63 8.30
CA TYR A 278 15.20 10.21 8.69
C TYR A 278 15.55 9.29 7.50
N PRO A 279 16.81 9.29 7.05
CA PRO A 279 17.23 8.46 5.94
C PRO A 279 17.30 6.98 6.29
N PHE A 280 17.06 6.14 5.28
CA PHE A 280 17.27 4.71 5.38
C PHE A 280 18.76 4.34 5.31
N ASN A 281 19.13 3.25 5.95
CA ASN A 281 20.46 2.67 5.86
C ASN A 281 20.63 2.05 4.47
N TYR A 282 21.88 2.10 3.97
CA TYR A 282 22.25 1.52 2.68
C TYR A 282 21.30 1.92 1.53
N PRO A 283 21.15 3.22 1.24
CA PRO A 283 20.41 3.65 0.06
C PRO A 283 21.10 3.11 -1.20
N LEU A 284 20.32 2.59 -2.15
CA LEU A 284 20.82 2.10 -3.43
C LEU A 284 21.30 3.25 -4.31
N TRP A 285 20.60 4.38 -4.22
CA TRP A 285 20.96 5.62 -4.92
C TRP A 285 20.56 6.84 -4.09
N TYR A 286 21.04 8.03 -4.49
CA TYR A 286 20.58 9.29 -3.90
C TYR A 286 19.08 9.51 -4.23
N PRO A 287 18.21 9.76 -3.22
CA PRO A 287 16.76 9.86 -3.40
C PRO A 287 16.36 11.23 -4.02
N ASP A 288 16.70 11.43 -5.29
CA ASP A 288 16.35 12.62 -6.10
C ASP A 288 15.32 12.27 -7.18
N GLY A 289 14.36 11.42 -6.82
CA GLY A 289 13.30 11.02 -7.73
C GLY A 289 12.46 12.22 -8.18
N SER A 290 11.91 12.15 -9.40
CA SER A 290 11.04 13.21 -9.93
C SER A 290 9.76 12.68 -10.56
N ALA A 291 8.68 13.39 -10.28
CA ALA A 291 7.40 13.30 -10.98
C ALA A 291 7.53 13.79 -12.44
N LYS A 292 6.80 13.15 -13.35
CA LYS A 292 6.68 13.53 -14.76
C LYS A 292 5.22 13.49 -15.16
N ASN A 293 4.78 14.48 -15.93
CA ASN A 293 3.44 14.59 -16.49
C ASN A 293 3.34 14.09 -17.94
N ILE A 294 4.45 13.72 -18.56
CA ILE A 294 4.51 13.15 -19.91
C ILE A 294 5.01 11.70 -19.80
N LYS A 295 4.17 10.75 -20.23
CA LYS A 295 4.45 9.31 -20.15
C LYS A 295 5.75 8.92 -20.87
N PHE A 296 6.01 9.52 -22.02
CA PHE A 296 7.26 9.31 -22.76
C PHE A 296 8.51 9.72 -21.96
N LEU A 297 8.49 10.90 -21.33
CA LEU A 297 9.61 11.36 -20.50
C LEU A 297 9.80 10.50 -19.26
N HIS A 298 8.71 10.03 -18.65
CA HIS A 298 8.77 9.06 -17.56
C HIS A 298 9.45 7.76 -18.02
N GLN A 299 9.02 7.18 -19.13
CA GLN A 299 9.59 5.94 -19.67
C GLN A 299 11.07 6.12 -20.01
N LEU A 300 11.43 7.19 -20.72
CA LEU A 300 12.83 7.50 -21.06
C LEU A 300 13.69 7.58 -19.79
N HIS A 301 13.20 8.25 -18.75
CA HIS A 301 13.90 8.36 -17.48
C HIS A 301 14.07 6.99 -16.80
N VAL A 302 12.99 6.18 -16.71
CA VAL A 302 13.04 4.81 -16.14
C VAL A 302 14.03 3.93 -16.89
N TYR A 303 14.06 3.98 -18.22
CA TYR A 303 15.04 3.23 -19.00
C TYR A 303 16.47 3.67 -18.69
N ALA A 304 16.72 4.99 -18.68
CA ALA A 304 18.05 5.55 -18.45
C ALA A 304 18.61 5.28 -17.05
N VAL A 305 17.77 5.36 -16.01
CA VAL A 305 18.26 5.37 -14.60
C VAL A 305 17.95 4.11 -13.81
N ASN A 306 17.04 3.25 -14.30
CA ASN A 306 16.70 1.99 -13.66
C ASN A 306 17.03 0.79 -14.57
N ILE A 307 16.44 0.71 -15.76
CA ILE A 307 16.50 -0.52 -16.59
C ILE A 307 17.89 -0.75 -17.17
N ILE A 308 18.47 0.21 -17.90
CA ILE A 308 19.80 0.06 -18.53
C ILE A 308 20.88 -0.21 -17.46
N PRO A 309 20.99 0.56 -16.36
CA PRO A 309 21.95 0.27 -15.30
C PRO A 309 21.75 -1.12 -14.68
N ALA A 310 20.51 -1.60 -14.56
CA ALA A 310 20.25 -2.93 -14.02
C ALA A 310 20.77 -4.05 -14.92
N TYR A 311 20.62 -3.94 -16.24
CA TYR A 311 21.19 -4.90 -17.19
C TYR A 311 22.73 -4.89 -17.16
N ILE A 312 23.34 -3.70 -17.07
CA ILE A 312 24.79 -3.57 -16.94
C ILE A 312 25.26 -4.26 -15.64
N ALA A 313 24.62 -3.93 -14.52
CA ALA A 313 24.95 -4.52 -13.22
C ALA A 313 24.82 -6.05 -13.22
N ASP A 314 23.72 -6.59 -13.77
CA ASP A 314 23.52 -8.03 -13.84
C ASP A 314 24.50 -8.72 -14.80
N THR A 315 24.93 -8.05 -15.86
CA THR A 315 25.97 -8.57 -16.77
C THR A 315 27.32 -8.64 -16.06
N ILE A 316 27.71 -7.59 -15.33
CA ILE A 316 28.93 -7.59 -14.50
C ILE A 316 28.86 -8.70 -13.45
N MET A 317 27.72 -8.86 -12.77
CA MET A 317 27.54 -9.91 -11.78
C MET A 317 27.71 -11.32 -12.37
N ARG A 318 27.20 -11.56 -13.59
CA ARG A 318 27.41 -12.82 -14.31
C ARG A 318 28.89 -13.06 -14.64
N ILE A 319 29.60 -12.01 -15.09
CA ILE A 319 31.04 -12.09 -15.37
C ILE A 319 31.83 -12.44 -14.10
N LEU A 320 31.42 -11.89 -12.95
CA LEU A 320 32.01 -12.17 -11.64
C LEU A 320 31.52 -13.49 -11.02
N GLY A 321 30.81 -14.35 -11.75
CA GLY A 321 30.29 -15.63 -11.23
C GLY A 321 29.19 -15.50 -10.17
N ARG A 322 28.60 -14.31 -10.00
CA ARG A 322 27.57 -14.01 -9.00
C ARG A 322 26.16 -14.01 -9.60
N LYS A 323 25.18 -14.26 -8.73
CA LYS A 323 23.76 -14.29 -9.13
C LYS A 323 23.25 -12.89 -9.52
N PRO A 324 22.71 -12.69 -10.74
CA PRO A 324 22.09 -11.43 -11.15
C PRO A 324 20.74 -11.23 -10.43
N ILE A 325 20.47 -10.01 -9.97
CA ILE A 325 19.25 -9.65 -9.22
C ILE A 325 18.64 -8.30 -9.61
N ALA A 326 19.39 -7.41 -10.26
CA ALA A 326 19.01 -6.01 -10.46
C ALA A 326 17.84 -5.87 -11.43
N VAL A 327 17.84 -6.60 -12.55
CA VAL A 327 16.75 -6.56 -13.54
C VAL A 327 15.45 -7.09 -12.93
N LYS A 328 15.53 -8.17 -12.16
CA LYS A 328 14.37 -8.73 -11.45
C LYS A 328 13.76 -7.71 -10.47
N LEU A 329 14.60 -6.99 -9.73
CA LEU A 329 14.15 -5.96 -8.80
C LEU A 329 13.49 -4.78 -9.54
N CYS A 330 14.08 -4.31 -10.64
CA CYS A 330 13.53 -3.23 -11.45
C CYS A 330 12.18 -3.61 -12.06
N ASN A 331 12.05 -4.81 -12.63
CA ASN A 331 10.78 -5.28 -13.20
C ASN A 331 9.67 -5.37 -12.15
N LYS A 332 9.99 -5.86 -10.94
CA LYS A 332 9.04 -5.89 -9.83
C LYS A 332 8.58 -4.48 -9.43
N MET A 333 9.50 -3.53 -9.38
CA MET A 333 9.19 -2.12 -9.10
C MET A 333 8.29 -1.51 -10.18
N VAL A 334 8.65 -1.65 -11.47
CA VAL A 334 7.86 -1.11 -12.58
C VAL A 334 6.44 -1.68 -12.56
N LYS A 335 6.27 -3.00 -12.36
CA LYS A 335 4.95 -3.62 -12.24
C LYS A 335 4.13 -3.03 -11.08
N ALA A 336 4.77 -2.80 -9.93
CA ALA A 336 4.10 -2.21 -8.77
C ALA A 336 3.67 -0.75 -9.01
N VAL A 337 4.52 0.05 -9.66
CA VAL A 337 4.22 1.46 -9.98
C VAL A 337 3.12 1.57 -11.03
N SER A 338 3.15 0.73 -12.07
CA SER A 338 2.12 0.72 -13.11
C SER A 338 0.74 0.33 -12.58
N ALA A 339 0.66 -0.51 -11.54
CA ALA A 339 -0.60 -0.79 -10.85
C ALA A 339 -1.21 0.43 -10.13
N LEU A 340 -0.42 1.48 -9.90
CA LEU A 340 -0.84 2.73 -9.24
C LEU A 340 -1.06 3.88 -10.23
N GLU A 341 -0.69 3.73 -11.51
CA GLU A 341 -0.80 4.79 -12.53
C GLU A 341 -2.23 5.35 -12.61
N TYR A 342 -3.26 4.51 -12.55
CA TYR A 342 -4.65 4.97 -12.57
C TYR A 342 -4.95 6.01 -11.49
N PHE A 343 -4.46 5.77 -10.27
CA PHE A 343 -4.65 6.61 -9.08
C PHE A 343 -3.74 7.85 -9.07
N MET A 344 -2.61 7.80 -9.78
CA MET A 344 -1.67 8.91 -9.91
C MET A 344 -2.00 9.88 -11.06
N LEU A 345 -3.04 9.59 -11.84
CA LEU A 345 -3.40 10.38 -13.03
C LEU A 345 -4.79 10.99 -12.95
N ARG A 346 -5.50 10.77 -11.86
CA ARG A 346 -6.89 11.21 -11.65
C ARG A 346 -7.02 11.82 -10.26
N ASP A 347 -7.99 12.71 -10.16
CA ASP A 347 -8.34 13.38 -8.92
C ASP A 347 -9.75 12.92 -8.50
N TRP A 348 -9.95 12.80 -7.19
CA TRP A 348 -11.22 12.38 -6.59
C TRP A 348 -11.61 13.31 -5.45
N THR A 349 -12.92 13.55 -5.34
CA THR A 349 -13.52 14.17 -4.18
C THR A 349 -14.38 13.15 -3.45
N PHE A 350 -13.89 12.70 -2.29
CA PHE A 350 -14.64 11.83 -1.39
C PHE A 350 -15.40 12.70 -0.39
N HIS A 351 -16.73 12.69 -0.49
CA HIS A 351 -17.58 13.46 0.42
C HIS A 351 -17.73 12.72 1.76
N THR A 352 -17.56 13.46 2.86
CA THR A 352 -17.51 12.93 4.24
C THR A 352 -18.60 13.51 5.13
N SER A 353 -19.74 13.91 4.56
CA SER A 353 -20.80 14.65 5.27
C SER A 353 -21.41 13.88 6.45
N LYS A 354 -21.77 12.60 6.26
CA LYS A 354 -22.27 11.68 7.30
C LYS A 354 -21.18 11.35 8.32
N THR A 355 -19.94 11.15 7.88
CA THR A 355 -18.79 10.94 8.78
C THR A 355 -18.56 12.14 9.70
N ASN A 356 -18.56 13.35 9.14
CA ASN A 356 -18.45 14.59 9.89
C ASN A 356 -19.68 14.86 10.79
N ALA A 357 -20.88 14.45 10.36
CA ALA A 357 -22.07 14.53 11.20
C ALA A 357 -21.99 13.57 12.40
N LEU A 358 -21.46 12.36 12.20
CA LEU A 358 -21.23 11.39 13.28
C LEU A 358 -20.21 11.94 14.29
N TRP A 359 -19.09 12.50 13.82
CA TRP A 359 -18.10 13.17 14.69
C TRP A 359 -18.73 14.24 15.57
N ARG A 360 -19.54 15.13 14.99
CA ARG A 360 -20.21 16.22 15.72
C ARG A 360 -21.27 15.75 16.71
N SER A 361 -21.76 14.52 16.56
CA SER A 361 -22.76 13.95 17.47
C SER A 361 -22.18 13.37 18.76
N LEU A 362 -20.85 13.20 18.81
CA LEU A 362 -20.15 12.69 19.98
C LEU A 362 -20.00 13.75 21.08
N SER A 363 -19.92 13.28 22.32
CA SER A 363 -19.51 14.12 23.45
C SER A 363 -18.04 14.54 23.28
N PRO A 364 -17.60 15.67 23.89
CA PRO A 364 -16.19 16.05 23.85
C PRO A 364 -15.24 14.98 24.41
N ALA A 365 -15.69 14.19 25.40
CA ALA A 365 -14.91 13.09 25.96
C ALA A 365 -14.76 11.94 24.96
N ASP A 366 -15.82 11.58 24.23
CA ASP A 366 -15.76 10.54 23.19
C ASP A 366 -15.00 11.01 21.95
N GLN A 367 -15.03 12.31 21.64
CA GLN A 367 -14.19 12.90 20.58
C GLN A 367 -12.71 12.76 20.91
N ASP A 368 -12.31 13.00 22.16
CA ASP A 368 -10.93 12.81 22.59
C ASP A 368 -10.51 11.33 22.56
N LEU A 369 -11.37 10.45 23.09
CA LEU A 369 -11.08 9.01 23.18
C LEU A 369 -11.10 8.28 21.83
N TYR A 370 -12.06 8.61 20.96
CA TYR A 370 -12.23 7.99 19.64
C TYR A 370 -12.00 9.00 18.54
N HIS A 371 -10.82 9.64 18.55
CA HIS A 371 -10.52 10.71 17.61
C HIS A 371 -10.46 10.21 16.15
N PHE A 372 -11.39 10.69 15.30
CA PHE A 372 -11.39 10.40 13.86
C PHE A 372 -11.64 11.64 12.98
N SER A 373 -11.65 12.85 13.55
CA SER A 373 -11.55 14.07 12.76
C SER A 373 -10.12 14.23 12.22
N VAL A 374 -9.99 14.67 10.97
CA VAL A 374 -8.69 14.93 10.33
C VAL A 374 -8.36 16.41 10.23
N LYS A 375 -9.22 17.30 10.73
CA LYS A 375 -9.08 18.76 10.55
C LYS A 375 -7.82 19.35 11.15
N ASP A 376 -7.26 18.70 12.16
CA ASP A 376 -6.06 19.07 12.89
C ASP A 376 -4.84 18.21 12.50
N LEU A 377 -4.93 17.46 11.39
CA LEU A 377 -3.81 16.75 10.82
C LEU A 377 -2.80 17.72 10.18
N ASP A 378 -1.57 17.74 10.71
CA ASP A 378 -0.44 18.44 10.10
C ASP A 378 0.38 17.47 9.23
N TRP A 379 0.36 17.69 7.90
CA TRP A 379 1.03 16.82 6.94
C TRP A 379 2.55 16.74 7.14
N ASP A 380 3.20 17.85 7.50
CA ASP A 380 4.65 17.88 7.70
C ASP A 380 5.08 16.99 8.86
N THR A 381 4.41 17.12 10.01
CA THR A 381 4.65 16.31 11.21
C THR A 381 4.27 14.86 10.97
N TYR A 382 3.13 14.61 10.32
CA TYR A 382 2.67 13.26 10.02
C TYR A 382 3.63 12.51 9.10
N ILE A 383 4.03 13.09 7.97
CA ILE A 383 4.94 12.47 6.99
C ILE A 383 6.35 12.25 7.60
N GLN A 384 6.81 13.15 8.46
CA GLN A 384 8.06 12.96 9.21
C GLN A 384 8.00 11.77 10.17
N THR A 385 6.90 11.67 10.92
CA THR A 385 6.67 10.58 11.87
C THR A 385 6.51 9.25 11.14
N TYR A 386 5.81 9.25 10.01
CA TYR A 386 5.60 8.07 9.19
C TYR A 386 6.87 7.56 8.51
N GLN A 387 7.73 8.44 7.99
CA GLN A 387 9.06 8.06 7.47
C GLN A 387 9.94 7.45 8.57
N LYS A 388 9.93 8.05 9.77
CA LYS A 388 10.63 7.50 10.94
C LYS A 388 10.11 6.11 11.27
N GLY A 389 8.79 5.93 11.25
CA GLY A 389 8.14 4.64 11.42
C GLY A 389 8.51 3.61 10.35
N CYS A 390 8.58 4.00 9.08
CA CYS A 390 9.06 3.14 8.00
C CYS A 390 10.50 2.68 8.25
N LYS A 391 11.37 3.54 8.77
CA LYS A 391 12.75 3.16 9.13
C LYS A 391 12.75 2.10 10.24
N GLN A 392 11.95 2.30 11.29
CA GLN A 392 11.95 1.41 12.45
C GLN A 392 11.21 0.09 12.20
N TYR A 393 9.99 0.15 11.68
CA TYR A 393 9.08 -1.01 11.67
C TYR A 393 9.15 -1.80 10.36
N ILE A 394 9.32 -1.11 9.22
CA ILE A 394 9.41 -1.77 7.91
C ILE A 394 10.84 -2.19 7.60
N MET A 395 11.78 -1.24 7.73
CA MET A 395 13.18 -1.52 7.44
C MET A 395 13.92 -2.19 8.60
N LYS A 396 13.32 -2.22 9.80
CA LYS A 396 13.93 -2.80 11.01
C LYS A 396 15.28 -2.15 11.35
N GLU A 397 15.39 -0.85 11.12
CA GLU A 397 16.60 -0.07 11.35
C GLU A 397 16.47 0.73 12.65
N GLU A 398 17.44 0.57 13.55
CA GLU A 398 17.53 1.32 14.80
C GLU A 398 17.67 2.83 14.53
N LEU A 399 17.00 3.67 15.31
CA LEU A 399 17.08 5.13 15.16
C LEU A 399 18.48 5.69 15.46
N SER A 400 19.26 4.99 16.30
CA SER A 400 20.66 5.32 16.58
C SER A 400 21.53 5.31 15.31
N THR A 401 21.09 4.64 14.23
CA THR A 401 21.82 4.58 12.95
C THR A 401 21.60 5.80 12.05
N ILE A 402 20.77 6.77 12.43
CA ILE A 402 20.52 7.98 11.63
C ILE A 402 21.81 8.73 11.23
N PRO A 403 22.79 8.97 12.13
CA PRO A 403 24.04 9.64 11.74
C PRO A 403 24.83 8.87 10.67
N PHE A 404 24.85 7.53 10.77
CA PHE A 404 25.46 6.65 9.77
C PHE A 404 24.73 6.76 8.42
N ALA A 405 23.40 6.67 8.42
CA ALA A 405 22.58 6.82 7.22
C ALA A 405 22.76 8.19 6.55
N LYS A 406 22.87 9.28 7.33
CA LYS A 406 23.17 10.62 6.80
C LYS A 406 24.54 10.65 6.09
N LYS A 407 25.58 10.05 6.68
CA LYS A 407 26.90 9.96 6.04
C LYS A 407 26.85 9.17 4.72
N MET A 408 26.08 8.08 4.67
CA MET A 408 25.86 7.32 3.43
C MET A 408 25.11 8.14 2.38
N MET A 409 24.06 8.87 2.77
CA MET A 409 23.34 9.76 1.86
C MET A 409 24.24 10.84 1.28
N THR A 410 25.13 11.45 2.08
CA THR A 410 26.09 12.44 1.57
C THR A 410 27.03 11.82 0.54
N ARG A 411 27.55 10.61 0.78
CA ARG A 411 28.37 9.89 -0.20
C ARG A 411 27.61 9.61 -1.49
N MET A 412 26.35 9.15 -1.38
CA MET A 412 25.49 8.93 -2.54
C MET A 412 25.17 10.23 -3.27
N HIS A 413 25.03 11.35 -2.56
CA HIS A 413 24.83 12.66 -3.18
C HIS A 413 26.05 13.05 -4.02
N VAL A 414 27.26 12.93 -3.46
CA VAL A 414 28.50 13.22 -4.20
C VAL A 414 28.63 12.31 -5.42
N LEU A 415 28.42 11.00 -5.26
CA LEU A 415 28.42 10.05 -6.37
C LEU A 415 27.39 10.43 -7.45
N HIS A 416 26.19 10.81 -7.04
CA HIS A 416 25.13 11.22 -7.95
C HIS A 416 25.53 12.47 -8.76
N ARG A 417 26.15 13.46 -8.12
CA ARG A 417 26.67 14.66 -8.80
C ARG A 417 27.81 14.35 -9.75
N ILE A 418 28.76 13.50 -9.35
CA ILE A 418 29.85 13.05 -10.23
C ILE A 418 29.28 12.37 -11.47
N VAL A 419 28.33 11.45 -11.31
CA VAL A 419 27.69 10.75 -12.44
C VAL A 419 26.95 11.72 -13.35
N GLN A 420 26.23 12.70 -12.79
CA GLN A 420 25.59 13.76 -13.61
C GLN A 420 26.62 14.56 -14.42
N LEU A 421 27.73 14.97 -13.79
CA LEU A 421 28.80 15.70 -14.48
C LEU A 421 29.47 14.85 -15.57
N CYS A 422 29.74 13.56 -15.30
CA CYS A 422 30.28 12.64 -16.30
C CYS A 422 29.32 12.44 -17.49
N LEU A 423 28.01 12.32 -17.23
CA LEU A 423 27.01 12.20 -18.29
C LEU A 423 26.91 13.48 -19.12
N MET A 424 26.91 14.66 -18.48
CA MET A 424 26.94 15.95 -19.16
C MET A 424 28.19 16.11 -20.03
N TYR A 425 29.35 15.73 -19.50
CA TYR A 425 30.61 15.73 -20.24
C TYR A 425 30.58 14.76 -21.43
N GLY A 426 30.06 13.55 -21.25
CA GLY A 426 29.91 12.57 -22.34
C GLY A 426 28.99 13.07 -23.45
N VAL A 427 27.85 13.70 -23.10
CA VAL A 427 26.96 14.34 -24.09
C VAL A 427 27.68 15.47 -24.83
N TRP A 428 28.44 16.30 -24.11
CA TRP A 428 29.24 17.35 -24.74
C TRP A 428 30.28 16.80 -25.72
N CYS A 429 31.02 15.75 -25.35
CA CYS A 429 31.97 15.09 -26.25
C CYS A 429 31.31 14.52 -27.51
N LEU A 430 30.11 13.92 -27.38
CA LEU A 430 29.35 13.39 -28.52
C LEU A 430 28.84 14.48 -29.46
N LEU A 431 28.50 15.66 -28.94
CA LEU A 431 28.01 16.79 -29.72
C LEU A 431 29.13 17.61 -30.36
N SER A 432 30.35 17.56 -29.82
CA SER A 432 31.52 18.23 -30.40
C SER A 432 32.18 17.35 -31.47
N THR A 433 32.25 17.84 -32.71
CA THR A 433 32.83 17.11 -33.86
C THR A 433 34.29 16.72 -33.68
N ASP A 434 35.07 17.55 -32.98
CA ASP A 434 36.53 17.34 -32.84
C ASP A 434 36.91 16.42 -31.68
N THR A 435 36.06 16.24 -30.65
CA THR A 435 36.39 15.40 -29.48
C THR A 435 35.69 14.05 -29.45
N ALA A 436 34.73 13.82 -30.34
CA ALA A 436 34.02 12.55 -30.44
C ALA A 436 34.97 11.36 -30.73
N SER A 437 35.93 11.52 -31.66
CA SER A 437 36.87 10.42 -31.99
C SER A 437 37.80 10.06 -30.82
N ALA A 438 38.23 11.05 -30.04
CA ALA A 438 39.03 10.86 -28.84
C ALA A 438 38.23 10.18 -27.72
N PHE A 439 36.96 10.55 -27.56
CA PHE A 439 36.05 9.90 -26.61
C PHE A 439 35.81 8.42 -26.97
N TYR A 440 35.49 8.12 -28.23
CA TYR A 440 35.33 6.73 -28.69
C TYR A 440 36.61 5.90 -28.49
N SER A 441 37.78 6.48 -28.80
CA SER A 441 39.07 5.83 -28.59
C SER A 441 39.36 5.56 -27.11
N ALA A 442 39.03 6.50 -26.22
CA ALA A 442 39.20 6.33 -24.78
C ALA A 442 38.26 5.25 -24.21
N CYS A 443 36.98 5.24 -24.62
CA CYS A 443 36.03 4.19 -24.23
C CYS A 443 36.48 2.81 -24.71
N PHE A 444 36.94 2.70 -25.97
CA PHE A 444 37.42 1.46 -26.54
C PHE A 444 38.67 0.94 -25.80
N ASN A 445 39.65 1.81 -25.55
CA ASN A 445 40.87 1.46 -24.82
C ASN A 445 40.58 1.05 -23.37
N GLY A 446 39.68 1.76 -22.68
CA GLY A 446 39.25 1.42 -21.33
C GLY A 446 38.52 0.08 -21.25
N ALA A 447 37.61 -0.19 -22.19
CA ALA A 447 36.94 -1.49 -22.28
C ALA A 447 37.93 -2.62 -22.60
N SER A 448 38.89 -2.39 -23.50
CA SER A 448 39.94 -3.35 -23.84
C SER A 448 40.86 -3.66 -22.65
N GLN A 449 41.19 -2.66 -21.82
CA GLN A 449 41.98 -2.87 -20.60
C GLN A 449 41.20 -3.62 -19.52
N LEU A 450 39.91 -3.32 -19.35
CA LEU A 450 39.05 -4.08 -18.44
C LEU A 450 38.91 -5.55 -18.86
N LEU A 451 38.81 -5.81 -20.16
CA LEU A 451 38.78 -7.16 -20.73
C LEU A 451 40.12 -7.89 -20.64
N SER A 452 41.26 -7.18 -20.62
CA SER A 452 42.58 -7.82 -20.44
C SER A 452 42.92 -8.12 -18.98
N LEU A 453 42.19 -7.53 -18.03
CA LEU A 453 42.33 -7.79 -16.59
C LEU A 453 41.47 -8.97 -16.11
N THR A 454 40.47 -9.41 -16.87
CA THR A 454 39.61 -10.55 -16.49
C THR A 454 40.37 -11.87 -16.30
N PRO A 455 41.41 -12.23 -17.07
CA PRO A 455 42.18 -13.46 -16.81
C PRO A 455 43.02 -13.35 -15.53
N ALA A 456 43.49 -12.15 -15.19
CA ALA A 456 44.30 -11.92 -13.98
C ALA A 456 43.45 -12.00 -12.69
N PHE A 457 42.19 -11.58 -12.74
CA PHE A 457 41.25 -11.75 -11.62
C PHE A 457 40.85 -13.22 -11.42
N VAL A 458 40.61 -13.97 -12.51
CA VAL A 458 40.31 -15.40 -12.44
C VAL A 458 41.50 -16.20 -11.90
N ALA A 459 42.72 -15.88 -12.33
CA ALA A 459 43.94 -16.52 -11.83
C ALA A 459 44.24 -16.19 -10.36
N ALA A 460 43.92 -14.98 -9.90
CA ALA A 460 44.07 -14.58 -8.49
C ALA A 460 43.05 -15.28 -7.57
N GLU A 461 41.85 -15.56 -8.08
CA GLU A 461 40.79 -16.28 -7.36
C GLU A 461 41.07 -17.80 -7.31
N GLU A 462 41.60 -18.39 -8.38
CA GLU A 462 42.10 -19.77 -8.40
C GLU A 462 43.32 -19.95 -7.47
N ALA A 463 44.27 -19.01 -7.46
CA ALA A 463 45.43 -19.05 -6.57
C ALA A 463 45.05 -18.91 -5.08
N ALA A 464 43.98 -18.15 -4.77
CA ALA A 464 43.44 -18.05 -3.41
C ALA A 464 42.66 -19.30 -2.97
N ALA A 465 42.12 -20.08 -3.92
CA ALA A 465 41.40 -21.33 -3.66
C ALA A 465 42.33 -22.55 -3.50
N THR A 466 43.57 -22.49 -4.01
CA THR A 466 44.57 -23.59 -3.95
C THR A 466 45.69 -23.38 -2.92
N GLY A 467 45.62 -22.36 -2.07
CA GLY A 467 46.65 -22.04 -1.08
C GLY A 467 46.54 -22.83 0.22
N SER A 468 47.30 -23.94 0.27
CA SER A 468 47.94 -24.50 1.47
C SER A 468 48.74 -23.46 2.27
#